data_AF-A0A852PHB3-F1
#
_entry.id   AF-A0A852PHB3-F1
#
_cell.length_a   1.000
_cell.length_b   1.000
_cell.length_c   1.000
_cell.angle_alpha   90.00
_cell.angle_beta   90.00
_cell.angle_gamma   90.00
#
_symmetry.space_group_name_H-M   'P 1'
#
loop_
_entity.id
_entity.type
_entity.pdbx_description
1 polymer ?
#
loop_
_entity_poly.entity_id
_entity_poly.type
_entity_poly.pdbx_seq_one_letter_code
_entity_poly.pdbx_strand_id
1 'polypeptide(L)'
;AELAAVVRAFKKFPKPFNLITDSAYVAGITVRAEHALLKEVSNPKLFDLLSKLVYLVSQWEQPYHFTHIRSHTDLPGPIADGNRRADAVAMPVRRPNVPDTFAQAKMSHQFFHQNVPALMRMFHLHREQARAIVATCPSCQQSQMPSLGTGVNP
;
A
#
# COMPACT_ATOMS: atom_id res chain seq x y z
N ALA A 1 -6.74 -4.30 0.88
CA ALA A 1 -6.26 -5.23 1.92
C ALA A 1 -7.06 -5.03 3.21
N GLU A 2 -7.08 -3.80 3.72
CA GLU A 2 -7.78 -3.40 4.97
C GLU A 2 -9.22 -3.91 5.12
N LEU A 3 -10.10 -3.67 4.15
CA LEU A 3 -11.50 -4.14 4.25
C LEU A 3 -11.60 -5.67 4.42
N ALA A 4 -10.73 -6.42 3.73
CA ALA A 4 -10.67 -7.87 3.87
C ALA A 4 -10.11 -8.29 5.24
N ALA A 5 -9.20 -7.51 5.83
CA ALA A 5 -8.71 -7.74 7.19
C ALA A 5 -9.83 -7.56 8.23
N VAL A 6 -10.67 -6.52 8.08
CA VAL A 6 -11.85 -6.30 8.93
C VAL A 6 -12.84 -7.46 8.83
N VAL A 7 -13.21 -7.87 7.61
CA VAL A 7 -14.09 -9.04 7.41
C VAL A 7 -13.52 -10.29 8.06
N ARG A 8 -12.20 -10.51 7.99
CA ARG A 8 -11.54 -11.65 8.65
C ARG A 8 -11.58 -11.54 10.17
N ALA A 9 -11.42 -10.34 10.74
CA ALA A 9 -11.48 -10.14 12.19
C ALA A 9 -12.84 -10.55 12.75
N PHE A 10 -13.94 -10.06 12.16
CA PHE A 10 -15.29 -10.45 12.55
C PHE A 10 -15.53 -11.97 12.43
N LYS A 11 -15.03 -12.61 11.36
CA LYS A 11 -15.14 -14.07 11.23
C LYS A 11 -14.32 -14.85 12.25
N LYS A 12 -13.20 -14.30 12.73
CA LYS A 12 -12.21 -15.03 13.54
C LYS A 12 -12.48 -14.92 15.04
N PHE A 13 -13.04 -13.80 15.50
CA PHE A 13 -13.15 -13.49 16.92
C PHE A 13 -14.63 -13.40 17.35
N PRO A 14 -15.32 -14.51 17.65
CA PRO A 14 -16.74 -14.55 18.03
C PRO A 14 -17.01 -14.04 19.47
N LYS A 15 -16.19 -13.11 19.95
CA LYS A 15 -16.21 -12.56 21.31
C LYS A 15 -16.04 -11.05 21.24
N PRO A 16 -16.33 -10.29 22.32
CA PRO A 16 -16.15 -8.86 22.31
C PRO A 16 -14.71 -8.46 21.95
N PHE A 17 -14.53 -7.49 21.07
CA PHE A 17 -13.21 -7.04 20.64
C PHE A 17 -13.19 -5.59 20.16
N ASN A 18 -12.01 -4.98 20.22
CA ASN A 18 -11.77 -3.65 19.66
C ASN A 18 -11.04 -3.81 18.33
N LEU A 19 -11.60 -3.23 17.27
CA LEU A 19 -10.97 -3.15 15.96
C LEU A 19 -10.36 -1.76 15.79
N ILE A 20 -9.06 -1.74 15.62
CA ILE A 20 -8.29 -0.52 15.36
C ILE A 20 -7.80 -0.60 13.92
N THR A 21 -8.04 0.45 13.15
CA THR A 21 -7.52 0.58 11.78
C THR A 21 -6.86 1.93 11.61
N ASP A 22 -5.84 1.99 10.77
CA ASP A 22 -5.27 3.24 10.31
C ASP A 22 -5.89 3.75 8.99
N SER A 23 -6.77 2.96 8.39
CA SER A 23 -7.49 3.31 7.17
C SER A 23 -8.74 4.13 7.48
N ALA A 24 -8.67 5.44 7.22
CA ALA A 24 -9.81 6.34 7.34
C ALA A 24 -11.00 5.91 6.46
N TYR A 25 -10.71 5.30 5.30
CA TYR A 25 -11.73 4.79 4.39
C TYR A 25 -12.52 3.63 5.01
N VAL A 26 -11.82 2.63 5.54
CA VAL A 26 -12.46 1.49 6.20
C VAL A 26 -13.19 1.93 7.46
N ALA A 27 -12.61 2.86 8.21
CA ALA A 27 -13.29 3.46 9.35
C ALA A 27 -14.61 4.11 8.98
N GLY A 28 -14.63 4.92 7.93
CA GLY A 28 -15.86 5.50 7.42
C GLY A 28 -16.89 4.44 7.01
N ILE A 29 -16.47 3.36 6.34
CA ILE A 29 -17.38 2.30 5.93
C ILE A 29 -18.00 1.61 7.15
N THR A 30 -17.19 1.17 8.11
CA THR A 30 -17.69 0.33 9.21
C THR A 30 -18.71 1.06 10.08
N VAL A 31 -18.53 2.36 10.33
CA VAL A 31 -19.52 3.19 11.05
C VAL A 31 -20.89 3.22 10.38
N ARG A 32 -20.95 2.96 9.07
CA ARG A 32 -22.19 2.97 8.28
C ARG A 32 -22.59 1.59 7.77
N ALA A 33 -21.87 0.53 8.15
CA ALA A 33 -22.06 -0.79 7.57
C ALA A 33 -23.23 -1.54 8.20
N GLU A 34 -23.53 -1.25 9.47
CA GLU A 34 -24.64 -1.88 10.19
C GLU A 34 -25.97 -1.55 9.49
N HIS A 35 -26.67 -2.59 9.06
CA HIS A 35 -27.94 -2.51 8.32
C HIS A 35 -27.90 -1.67 7.03
N ALA A 36 -26.72 -1.49 6.44
CA ALA A 36 -26.57 -0.74 5.20
C ALA A 36 -27.20 -1.47 4.01
N LEU A 37 -27.82 -0.70 3.10
CA LEU A 37 -28.22 -1.21 1.79
C LEU A 37 -27.13 -0.92 0.76
N LEU A 38 -26.54 -1.97 0.20
CA LEU A 38 -25.50 -1.84 -0.81
C LEU A 38 -26.11 -1.83 -2.21
N LYS A 39 -25.80 -0.77 -2.97
CA LYS A 39 -26.00 -0.77 -4.41
C LYS A 39 -24.91 -1.62 -5.07
N GLU A 40 -25.28 -2.33 -6.13
CA GLU A 40 -24.33 -3.06 -6.95
C GLU A 40 -23.26 -2.11 -7.54
N VAL A 41 -22.01 -2.56 -7.52
CA VAL A 41 -20.86 -1.80 -8.04
C VAL A 41 -20.10 -2.63 -9.08
N SER A 42 -19.44 -1.95 -10.02
CA SER A 42 -18.71 -2.59 -11.12
C SER A 42 -17.53 -3.45 -10.70
N ASN A 43 -17.04 -3.31 -9.46
CA ASN A 43 -15.95 -4.12 -8.92
C ASN A 43 -16.53 -5.28 -8.08
N PRO A 44 -16.64 -6.50 -8.63
CA PRO A 44 -17.29 -7.62 -7.94
C PRO A 44 -16.56 -8.04 -6.67
N LYS A 45 -15.22 -7.91 -6.62
CA LYS A 45 -14.43 -8.25 -5.43
C LYS A 45 -14.69 -7.27 -4.29
N LEU A 46 -14.81 -5.99 -4.61
CA LEU A 46 -15.15 -4.97 -3.63
C LEU A 46 -16.59 -5.15 -3.13
N PHE A 47 -17.52 -5.38 -4.06
CA PHE A 47 -18.92 -5.64 -3.72
C PHE A 47 -19.06 -6.84 -2.77
N ASP A 48 -18.41 -7.96 -3.07
CA ASP A 48 -18.40 -9.16 -2.21
C ASP A 48 -17.89 -8.87 -0.79
N LEU A 49 -16.80 -8.12 -0.66
CA LEU A 49 -16.25 -7.74 0.65
C LEU A 49 -17.18 -6.82 1.43
N LEU A 50 -17.78 -5.84 0.78
CA LEU A 50 -18.75 -4.93 1.40
C LEU A 50 -19.99 -5.69 1.87
N SER A 51 -20.56 -6.55 1.01
CA SER A 51 -21.72 -7.36 1.34
C SER A 51 -21.45 -8.29 2.53
N LYS A 52 -20.27 -8.92 2.57
CA LYS A 52 -19.84 -9.72 3.73
C LYS A 52 -19.70 -8.88 4.99
N LEU A 53 -19.12 -7.70 4.92
CA LEU A 53 -18.96 -6.83 6.08
C LEU A 53 -20.32 -6.41 6.63
N VAL A 54 -21.22 -5.91 5.77
CA VAL A 54 -22.57 -5.49 6.15
C VAL A 54 -23.32 -6.64 6.82
N TYR A 55 -23.29 -7.83 6.22
CA TYR A 55 -23.92 -9.01 6.81
C TYR A 55 -23.34 -9.34 8.20
N LEU A 56 -22.02 -9.43 8.32
CA LEU A 56 -21.36 -9.80 9.58
C LEU A 56 -21.66 -8.81 10.69
N VAL A 57 -21.54 -7.51 10.41
CA VAL A 57 -21.79 -6.45 11.38
C VAL A 57 -23.27 -6.43 11.79
N SER A 58 -24.19 -6.61 10.84
CA SER A 58 -25.63 -6.62 11.10
C SER A 58 -26.12 -7.83 11.89
N GLN A 59 -25.32 -8.89 11.99
CA GLN A 59 -25.64 -10.11 12.75
C GLN A 59 -24.80 -10.23 14.02
N TRP A 60 -23.99 -9.21 14.32
CA TRP A 60 -23.05 -9.27 15.40
C TRP A 60 -23.72 -8.92 16.73
N GLU A 61 -23.81 -9.88 17.63
CA GLU A 61 -24.48 -9.68 18.93
C GLU A 61 -23.54 -9.23 20.05
N GLN A 62 -22.22 -9.41 19.86
CA GLN A 62 -21.23 -9.10 20.90
C GLN A 62 -20.80 -7.64 20.84
N PRO A 63 -20.49 -6.98 21.97
CA PRO A 63 -19.91 -5.64 21.94
C PRO A 63 -18.64 -5.57 21.10
N TYR A 64 -18.55 -4.60 20.19
CA TYR A 64 -17.33 -4.28 19.47
C TYR A 64 -17.13 -2.77 19.43
N HIS A 65 -15.87 -2.34 19.43
CA HIS A 65 -15.53 -0.94 19.23
C HIS A 65 -14.66 -0.77 18.00
N PHE A 66 -14.92 0.29 17.24
CA PHE A 66 -14.15 0.63 16.07
C PHE A 66 -13.44 1.97 16.27
N THR A 67 -12.12 2.00 16.11
CA THR A 67 -11.33 3.23 16.23
C THR A 67 -10.44 3.41 15.01
N HIS A 68 -10.45 4.62 14.46
CA HIS A 68 -9.46 5.05 13.49
C HIS A 68 -8.25 5.65 14.21
N ILE A 69 -7.04 5.27 13.78
CA ILE A 69 -5.79 5.88 14.21
C ILE A 69 -5.04 6.47 13.02
N ARG A 70 -4.14 7.41 13.28
CA ARG A 70 -3.29 7.94 12.21
C ARG A 70 -2.26 6.88 11.80
N SER A 71 -2.18 6.58 10.50
CA SER A 71 -1.10 5.75 9.95
C SER A 71 0.27 6.33 10.30
N HIS A 72 1.23 5.44 10.53
CA HIS A 72 2.64 5.80 10.74
C HIS A 72 2.86 6.90 11.79
N THR A 73 2.21 6.76 12.94
CA THR A 73 2.49 7.62 14.09
C THR A 73 3.79 7.20 14.78
N ASP A 74 4.60 8.18 15.19
CA ASP A 74 5.81 7.97 15.99
C ASP A 74 5.52 7.90 17.51
N LEU A 75 4.25 7.99 17.90
CA LEU A 75 3.86 7.91 19.30
C LEU A 75 4.11 6.49 19.84
N PRO A 76 4.71 6.35 21.03
CA PRO A 76 4.91 5.04 21.64
C PRO A 76 3.58 4.46 22.16
N GLY A 77 3.52 3.13 22.27
CA GLY A 77 2.45 2.44 22.99
C GLY A 77 1.83 1.28 22.23
N PRO A 78 0.96 0.50 22.91
CA PRO A 78 0.46 -0.77 22.40
C PRO A 78 -0.33 -0.64 21.09
N ILE A 79 -0.99 0.51 20.88
CA ILE A 79 -1.76 0.79 19.66
C ILE A 79 -0.85 0.98 18.45
N ALA A 80 0.18 1.82 18.58
CA ALA A 80 1.16 2.06 17.52
C ALA A 80 1.97 0.80 17.21
N ASP A 81 2.35 0.03 18.24
CA ASP A 81 3.04 -1.26 18.11
C ASP A 81 2.17 -2.29 17.37
N GLY A 82 0.88 -2.36 17.73
CA GLY A 82 -0.11 -3.20 17.07
C GLY A 82 -0.26 -2.86 15.59
N ASN A 83 -0.36 -1.57 15.24
CA ASN A 83 -0.45 -1.13 13.85
C ASN A 83 0.80 -1.53 13.05
N ARG A 84 2.01 -1.26 13.59
CA ARG A 84 3.26 -1.64 12.93
C ARG A 84 3.35 -3.14 12.67
N ARG A 85 2.86 -3.97 13.61
CA ARG A 85 2.78 -5.42 13.43
C ARG A 85 1.78 -5.81 12.34
N ALA A 86 0.61 -5.16 12.30
CA ALA A 86 -0.39 -5.38 11.25
C ALA A 86 0.15 -4.98 9.87
N ASP A 87 0.80 -3.82 9.75
CA ASP A 87 1.43 -3.35 8.52
C ASP A 87 2.51 -4.31 8.03
N ALA A 88 3.36 -4.80 8.93
CA ALA A 88 4.44 -5.72 8.60
C ALA A 88 3.92 -7.05 8.00
N VAL A 89 2.75 -7.54 8.44
CA VAL A 89 2.13 -8.76 7.90
C VAL A 89 1.23 -8.48 6.69
N ALA A 90 0.72 -7.26 6.54
CA ALA A 90 -0.13 -6.83 5.42
C ALA A 90 0.67 -6.33 4.22
N MET A 91 1.92 -5.91 4.43
CA MET A 91 2.88 -5.65 3.36
C MET A 91 2.87 -6.87 2.44
N PRO A 92 2.58 -6.70 1.13
CA PRO A 92 2.75 -7.80 0.21
C PRO A 92 4.16 -8.34 0.44
N VAL A 93 4.31 -9.67 0.43
CA VAL A 93 5.61 -10.32 0.29
C VAL A 93 6.14 -9.93 -1.10
N ARG A 94 6.53 -8.66 -1.21
CA ARG A 94 7.09 -7.96 -2.36
C ARG A 94 8.60 -7.98 -2.26
N ARG A 95 9.12 -8.91 -1.46
CA ARG A 95 10.36 -9.56 -1.79
C ARG A 95 9.98 -10.81 -2.57
N PRO A 96 9.77 -10.73 -3.91
CA PRO A 96 10.35 -11.82 -4.66
C PRO A 96 11.81 -11.86 -4.18
N ASN A 97 12.29 -13.01 -3.75
CA ASN A 97 13.72 -13.21 -3.54
C ASN A 97 14.37 -13.01 -4.93
N VAL A 98 14.50 -11.76 -5.37
CA VAL A 98 15.33 -11.36 -6.49
C VAL A 98 16.64 -11.07 -5.80
N PRO A 99 17.57 -12.04 -5.74
CA PRO A 99 18.84 -11.84 -5.06
C PRO A 99 19.61 -10.63 -5.66
N ASP A 100 19.27 -10.23 -6.89
CA ASP A 100 19.87 -9.11 -7.57
C ASP A 100 19.16 -7.77 -7.32
N THR A 101 19.84 -6.89 -6.58
CA THR A 101 19.45 -5.49 -6.35
C THR A 101 19.25 -4.70 -7.65
N PHE A 102 20.00 -5.03 -8.71
CA PHE A 102 19.90 -4.36 -10.00
C PHE A 102 18.59 -4.69 -10.72
N ALA A 103 18.19 -5.97 -10.76
CA ALA A 103 16.90 -6.39 -11.28
C ALA A 103 15.72 -5.78 -10.51
N GLN A 104 15.81 -5.66 -9.18
CA GLN A 104 14.79 -4.96 -8.36
C GLN A 104 14.69 -3.48 -8.75
N ALA A 105 15.82 -2.80 -8.89
CA ALA A 105 15.85 -1.40 -9.30
C ALA A 105 15.26 -1.19 -10.70
N LYS A 106 15.50 -2.11 -11.65
CA LYS A 106 14.92 -2.07 -12.99
C LYS A 106 13.39 -2.16 -12.96
N MET A 107 12.85 -3.11 -12.19
CA MET A 107 11.39 -3.25 -12.02
C MET A 107 10.77 -2.04 -11.31
N SER A 108 11.45 -1.51 -10.29
CA SER A 108 10.99 -0.31 -9.59
C SER A 108 10.95 0.89 -10.54
N HIS A 109 12.03 1.11 -11.30
CA HIS A 109 12.12 2.20 -12.28
C HIS A 109 11.07 2.06 -13.38
N GLN A 110 10.78 0.86 -13.86
CA GLN A 110 9.73 0.64 -14.87
C GLN A 110 8.35 1.07 -14.38
N PHE A 111 8.09 0.99 -13.07
CA PHE A 111 6.79 1.34 -12.49
C PHE A 111 6.72 2.81 -12.03
N PHE A 112 7.80 3.33 -11.44
CA PHE A 112 7.81 4.65 -10.78
C PHE A 112 8.67 5.71 -11.50
N HIS A 113 9.42 5.32 -12.54
CA HIS A 113 10.34 6.19 -13.29
C HIS A 113 11.29 7.00 -12.40
N GLN A 114 11.82 6.38 -11.33
CA GLN A 114 12.73 7.07 -10.41
C GLN A 114 14.02 7.54 -11.09
N ASN A 115 14.52 8.72 -10.73
CA ASN A 115 15.78 9.26 -11.27
C ASN A 115 17.03 8.56 -10.69
N VAL A 116 18.20 8.84 -11.29
CA VAL A 116 19.48 8.22 -10.90
C VAL A 116 19.79 8.35 -9.40
N PRO A 117 19.68 9.54 -8.75
CA PRO A 117 19.91 9.66 -7.31
C PRO A 117 18.96 8.83 -6.44
N ALA A 118 17.67 8.74 -6.81
CA ALA A 118 16.69 7.95 -6.08
C ALA A 118 17.02 6.45 -6.15
N LEU A 119 17.39 5.95 -7.33
CA LEU A 119 17.79 4.54 -7.50
C LEU A 119 19.06 4.21 -6.70
N MET A 120 20.06 5.10 -6.70
CA MET A 120 21.28 4.92 -5.90
C MET A 120 20.95 4.82 -4.40
N ARG A 121 20.08 5.69 -3.88
CA ARG A 121 19.73 5.70 -2.45
C ARG A 121 18.86 4.51 -2.04
N MET A 122 17.90 4.13 -2.88
CA MET A 122 16.91 3.09 -2.56
C MET A 122 17.46 1.66 -2.71
N PHE A 123 18.38 1.44 -3.66
CA PHE A 123 18.87 0.11 -4.01
C PHE A 123 20.40 -0.04 -3.82
N HIS A 124 21.06 0.98 -3.29
CA HIS A 124 22.52 1.00 -3.07
C HIS A 124 23.34 0.74 -4.34
N LEU A 125 22.82 1.16 -5.50
CA LEU A 125 23.50 0.98 -6.79
C LEU A 125 24.62 1.98 -7.01
N HIS A 126 25.64 1.56 -7.77
CA HIS A 126 26.61 2.50 -8.33
C HIS A 126 25.94 3.45 -9.33
N ARG A 127 26.50 4.66 -9.46
CA ARG A 127 25.96 5.70 -10.35
C ARG A 127 25.84 5.22 -11.80
N GLU A 128 26.78 4.41 -12.28
CA GLU A 128 26.77 3.84 -13.63
C GLU A 128 25.61 2.87 -13.84
N GLN A 129 25.37 1.98 -12.87
CA GLN A 129 24.25 1.04 -12.88
C GLN A 129 22.90 1.78 -12.90
N ALA A 130 22.74 2.78 -12.02
CA ALA A 130 21.53 3.60 -11.98
C ALA A 130 21.33 4.41 -13.28
N ARG A 131 22.41 4.90 -13.89
CA ARG A 131 22.36 5.55 -15.22
C ARG A 131 21.93 4.57 -16.30
N ALA A 132 22.44 3.34 -16.31
CA ALA A 132 22.06 2.33 -17.30
C ALA A 132 20.56 1.98 -17.23
N ILE A 133 19.99 1.92 -16.02
CA ILE A 133 18.54 1.69 -15.84
C ILE A 133 17.72 2.83 -16.45
N VAL A 134 18.04 4.08 -16.13
CA VAL A 134 17.31 5.25 -16.66
C VAL A 134 17.53 5.40 -18.17
N ALA A 135 18.76 5.18 -18.64
CA ALA A 135 19.13 5.29 -20.04
C ALA A 135 18.49 4.21 -20.92
N THR A 136 18.03 3.08 -20.36
CA THR A 136 17.34 2.03 -21.11
C THR A 136 15.81 2.15 -21.04
N CYS A 137 15.27 3.18 -20.38
CA CYS A 137 13.83 3.42 -20.27
C CYS A 137 13.33 4.30 -21.43
N PRO A 138 12.48 3.79 -22.34
CA PRO A 138 11.99 4.56 -23.49
C PRO A 138 11.22 5.83 -23.09
N SER A 139 10.41 5.75 -22.04
CA SER A 139 9.62 6.89 -21.53
C SER A 139 10.53 8.00 -20.98
N CYS A 140 11.61 7.63 -20.29
CA CYS A 140 12.54 8.60 -19.74
C CYS A 140 13.47 9.19 -20.80
N GLN A 141 13.84 8.43 -21.84
CA GLN A 141 14.61 8.95 -22.98
C GLN A 141 13.87 10.05 -23.74
N GLN A 142 12.56 9.89 -23.96
CA GLN A 142 11.75 10.92 -24.65
C GLN A 142 11.65 12.23 -23.85
N SER A 143 11.78 12.15 -22.52
CA SER A 143 11.78 13.33 -21.63
C SER A 143 13.17 13.90 -21.37
N GLN A 144 14.24 13.30 -21.92
CA GLN A 144 15.56 13.91 -21.86
C GLN A 144 15.62 15.05 -22.88
N MET A 145 15.62 16.28 -22.38
CA MET A 145 15.99 17.45 -23.18
C MET A 145 17.33 17.16 -23.87
N PRO A 146 17.47 17.41 -25.19
CA PRO A 146 18.75 17.27 -25.85
C PRO A 146 19.75 18.14 -25.09
N SER A 147 20.88 17.55 -24.65
CA SER A 147 21.95 18.35 -24.09
C SER A 147 22.36 19.36 -25.15
N LEU A 148 22.23 20.66 -24.85
CA LEU A 148 22.84 21.71 -25.67
C LEU A 148 24.30 21.30 -25.86
N GLY A 149 24.62 20.91 -27.10
CA GLY A 149 25.98 20.61 -27.51
C GLY A 149 26.84 21.81 -27.16
N THR A 150 27.99 21.54 -26.57
CA THR A 150 29.11 22.45 -26.45
C THR A 150 29.37 23.08 -27.83
N GLY A 151 28.87 24.29 -28.03
CA GLY A 151 29.29 25.15 -29.13
C GLY A 151 30.75 25.52 -28.88
N VAL A 152 31.65 24.84 -29.60
CA VAL A 152 33.01 25.33 -29.80
C VAL A 152 32.92 26.51 -30.77
N ASN A 153 33.37 27.68 -30.33
CA ASN A 153 33.50 28.86 -31.17
C ASN A 153 34.90 28.85 -31.83
N PRO A 154 35.03 29.02 -33.16
CA PRO A 154 36.29 29.45 -33.77
C PRO A 154 36.60 30.92 -33.45
#